data_AF-A0A976XJ59-F1
#
_entry.id   AF-A0A976XJ59-F1
#
_cell.length_a   1.000
_cell.length_b   1.000
_cell.length_c   1.000
_cell.angle_alpha   90.00
_cell.angle_beta   90.00
_cell.angle_gamma   90.00
#
_symmetry.space_group_name_H-M   'P 1'
#
loop_
_entity.id
_entity.type
_entity.pdbx_description
1 polymer ?
#
loop_
_entity_poly.entity_id
_entity_poly.type
_entity_poly.pdbx_seq_one_letter_code
_entity_poly.pdbx_strand_id
1 'polypeptide(L)'
;MKFAIFAVAALVAKFAAADSAAPVAAKVLDLKGLKFVLYGRHKDPNASATTGCPLGALPDTVFLHKTVDHKGAHFTWVKPVHGLVNELVCGSNAVWKGLAGELLLDFHFFGKTDGKMFAHVEHLTALGGVAHVFLGFEGAAAGKALGVSKFLAGVAALLDADFLKVKALPAHALLHELAFHHAA
;
A
#
# COMPACT_ATOMS: atom_id res chain seq x y z
N MET A 1 -22.32 -20.97 -21.90
CA MET A 1 -22.97 -19.75 -21.38
C MET A 1 -23.41 -19.85 -19.91
N LYS A 2 -22.69 -20.58 -19.03
CA LYS A 2 -23.04 -20.72 -17.59
C LYS A 2 -22.10 -19.95 -16.63
N PHE A 3 -20.90 -19.57 -17.07
CA PHE A 3 -19.93 -18.86 -16.24
C PHE A 3 -20.14 -17.33 -16.18
N ALA A 4 -20.78 -16.74 -17.19
CA ALA A 4 -21.06 -15.30 -17.21
C ALA A 4 -22.11 -14.88 -16.17
N ILE A 5 -23.07 -15.75 -15.86
CA ILE A 5 -24.17 -15.45 -14.92
C ILE A 5 -23.66 -15.38 -13.48
N PHE A 6 -22.69 -16.22 -13.10
CA PHE A 6 -22.10 -16.18 -11.76
C PHE A 6 -21.20 -14.95 -11.54
N ALA A 7 -20.48 -14.49 -12.57
CA ALA A 7 -19.67 -13.27 -12.48
C ALA A 7 -20.53 -12.01 -12.33
N VAL A 8 -21.66 -11.94 -13.05
CA VAL A 8 -22.63 -10.84 -12.93
C VAL A 8 -23.33 -10.88 -11.57
N ALA A 9 -23.73 -12.05 -11.07
CA ALA A 9 -24.34 -12.18 -9.75
C ALA A 9 -23.36 -11.79 -8.61
N ALA A 10 -22.08 -12.16 -8.71
CA ALA A 10 -21.05 -11.76 -7.76
C ALA A 10 -20.75 -10.25 -7.81
N LEU A 11 -20.83 -9.65 -9.01
CA LEU A 11 -20.69 -8.21 -9.22
C LEU A 11 -21.89 -7.45 -8.62
N VAL A 12 -23.12 -7.92 -8.86
CA VAL A 12 -24.35 -7.33 -8.29
C VAL A 12 -24.42 -7.51 -6.76
N ALA A 13 -23.95 -8.63 -6.23
CA ALA A 13 -23.85 -8.85 -4.79
C ALA A 13 -22.82 -7.92 -4.13
N LYS A 14 -21.72 -7.58 -4.82
CA LYS A 14 -20.75 -6.56 -4.37
C LYS A 14 -21.37 -5.16 -4.34
N PHE A 15 -22.20 -4.80 -5.31
CA PHE A 15 -22.91 -3.51 -5.33
C PHE A 15 -24.00 -3.43 -4.24
N ALA A 16 -24.78 -4.49 -4.02
CA ALA A 16 -25.81 -4.52 -2.98
C ALA A 16 -25.22 -4.49 -1.54
N ALA A 17 -24.03 -5.07 -1.34
CA ALA A 17 -23.31 -4.96 -0.08
C ALA A 17 -22.72 -3.55 0.15
N ALA A 18 -22.41 -2.81 -0.92
CA ALA A 18 -21.94 -1.43 -0.84
C ALA A 18 -23.07 -0.44 -0.49
N ASP A 19 -24.30 -0.67 -0.97
CA ASP A 19 -25.48 0.14 -0.63
C ASP A 19 -26.03 -0.11 0.78
N SER A 20 -25.73 -1.27 1.38
CA SER A 20 -26.27 -1.68 2.68
C SER A 20 -25.38 -1.28 3.87
N ALA A 21 -24.18 -0.79 3.61
CA ALA A 21 -23.33 -0.21 4.65
C ALA A 21 -23.66 1.29 4.76
N ALA A 22 -24.14 1.74 5.93
CA ALA A 22 -24.18 3.17 6.22
C ALA A 22 -22.81 3.78 5.84
N PRO A 23 -22.75 4.90 5.10
CA PRO A 23 -21.49 5.46 4.64
C PRO A 23 -20.62 5.73 5.86
N VAL A 24 -19.61 4.90 6.08
CA VAL A 24 -18.64 5.17 7.12
C VAL A 24 -17.87 6.38 6.62
N ALA A 25 -17.87 7.46 7.40
CA ALA A 25 -17.18 8.67 7.01
C ALA A 25 -15.71 8.32 6.74
N ALA A 26 -15.29 8.51 5.49
CA ALA A 26 -13.90 8.27 5.11
C ALA A 26 -13.00 9.22 5.91
N LYS A 27 -11.90 8.66 6.41
CA LYS A 27 -10.98 9.29 7.35
C LYS A 27 -9.65 9.59 6.68
N VAL A 28 -8.94 10.54 7.28
CA VAL A 28 -7.53 10.80 6.97
C VAL A 28 -6.66 9.80 7.71
N LEU A 29 -5.74 9.15 7.00
CA LEU A 29 -4.69 8.33 7.58
C LEU A 29 -3.36 9.11 7.59
N ASP A 30 -2.85 9.42 8.79
CA ASP A 30 -1.51 10.00 8.96
C ASP A 30 -0.46 8.89 9.11
N LEU A 31 0.33 8.72 8.06
CA LEU A 31 1.43 7.76 7.96
C LEU A 31 2.51 8.01 9.02
N LYS A 32 2.68 9.26 9.49
CA LYS A 32 3.69 9.58 10.52
C LYS A 32 3.38 8.89 11.85
N GLY A 33 2.11 8.67 12.15
CA GLY A 33 1.66 7.95 13.34
C GLY A 33 1.98 6.46 13.31
N LEU A 34 2.12 5.87 12.12
CA LEU A 34 2.43 4.45 11.95
C LEU A 34 3.87 4.10 12.29
N LYS A 35 4.77 5.10 12.28
CA LYS A 35 6.24 4.95 12.45
C LYS A 35 6.83 3.95 11.46
N PHE A 36 8.14 3.69 11.52
CA PHE A 36 8.75 2.58 10.79
C PHE A 36 8.78 1.35 11.69
N VAL A 37 7.66 0.61 11.74
CA VAL A 37 7.59 -0.65 12.49
C VAL A 37 8.12 -1.76 11.59
N LEU A 38 9.39 -2.10 11.81
CA LEU A 38 10.01 -3.26 11.21
C LEU A 38 9.28 -4.51 11.71
N TYR A 39 8.64 -5.23 10.78
CA TYR A 39 8.35 -6.63 11.06
C TYR A 39 9.71 -7.33 11.08
N GLY A 40 10.20 -7.68 12.27
CA GLY A 40 11.36 -8.56 12.39
C GLY A 40 11.12 -9.85 11.59
N ARG A 41 12.18 -10.62 11.31
CA ARG A 41 11.99 -12.02 10.84
C ARG A 41 10.95 -12.67 11.76
N HIS A 42 10.06 -13.50 11.22
CA HIS A 42 9.24 -14.38 12.07
C HIS A 42 10.16 -14.92 13.17
N LYS A 43 9.74 -14.78 14.44
CA LYS A 43 10.47 -15.41 15.55
C LYS A 43 10.73 -16.87 15.17
N ASP A 44 11.83 -17.43 15.66
CA ASP A 44 12.14 -18.86 15.50
C ASP A 44 10.84 -19.66 15.60
N PRO A 45 10.46 -20.47 14.59
CA PRO A 45 9.22 -21.23 14.63
C PRO A 45 9.14 -22.19 15.83
N ASN A 46 10.26 -22.44 16.51
CA ASN A 46 10.33 -23.21 17.76
C ASN A 46 10.27 -22.34 19.03
N ALA A 47 10.28 -21.01 18.91
CA ALA A 47 10.08 -20.11 20.03
C ALA A 47 8.58 -19.99 20.35
N SER A 48 8.26 -20.04 21.64
CA SER A 48 6.88 -19.90 22.14
C SER A 48 6.19 -18.67 21.54
N ALA A 49 5.03 -18.87 20.92
CA ALA A 49 4.27 -17.79 20.31
C ALA A 49 3.82 -16.79 21.39
N THR A 50 4.30 -15.56 21.31
CA THR A 50 3.78 -14.47 22.14
C THR A 50 2.37 -14.12 21.67
N THR A 51 1.40 -14.18 22.58
CA THR A 51 -0.01 -13.80 22.33
C THR A 51 -0.14 -12.27 22.23
N GLY A 52 0.14 -11.71 21.06
CA GLY A 52 -0.01 -10.27 20.82
C GLY A 52 0.13 -9.94 19.35
N CYS A 53 -0.60 -8.91 18.88
CA CYS A 53 -0.40 -8.40 17.52
C CYS A 53 1.05 -7.90 17.39
N PRO A 54 1.87 -8.46 16.48
CA PRO A 54 3.28 -8.07 16.33
C PRO A 54 3.46 -6.63 15.86
N LEU A 55 2.38 -5.97 15.42
CA LEU A 55 2.37 -4.58 14.98
C LEU A 55 2.00 -3.60 16.10
N GLY A 56 1.69 -4.09 17.30
CA GLY A 56 1.14 -3.28 18.37
C GLY A 56 -0.30 -2.85 18.08
N ALA A 57 -0.74 -1.78 18.75
CA ALA A 57 -2.02 -1.15 18.47
C ALA A 57 -1.94 -0.40 17.14
N LEU A 58 -2.79 -0.79 16.19
CA LEU A 58 -2.97 -0.09 14.92
C LEU A 58 -4.10 0.94 15.03
N PRO A 59 -4.05 2.05 14.28
CA PRO A 59 -5.22 2.89 14.09
C PRO A 59 -6.41 2.08 13.56
N ASP A 60 -7.62 2.50 13.87
CA ASP A 60 -8.87 1.87 13.40
C ASP A 60 -9.03 1.90 11.87
N THR A 61 -8.26 2.74 11.19
CA THR A 61 -8.16 2.86 9.73
C THR A 61 -7.19 1.88 9.09
N VAL A 62 -6.39 1.12 9.86
CA VAL A 62 -5.31 0.27 9.33
C VAL A 62 -5.49 -1.18 9.77
N PHE A 63 -5.57 -2.07 8.79
CA PHE A 63 -5.61 -3.51 9.00
C PHE A 63 -4.19 -4.09 9.19
N LEU A 64 -3.24 -3.61 8.39
CA LEU A 64 -1.86 -4.09 8.39
C LEU A 64 -0.91 -2.96 8.03
N HIS A 65 0.23 -2.89 8.70
CA HIS A 65 1.32 -2.00 8.35
C HIS A 65 2.66 -2.71 8.58
N LYS A 66 3.55 -2.69 7.59
CA LYS A 66 4.86 -3.34 7.66
C LYS A 66 5.91 -2.49 6.96
N THR A 67 7.03 -2.23 7.63
CA THR A 67 8.22 -1.66 7.00
C THR A 67 9.35 -2.67 6.92
N VAL A 68 10.12 -2.63 5.84
CA VAL A 68 11.37 -3.34 5.65
C VAL A 68 12.46 -2.32 5.33
N ASP A 69 13.56 -2.36 6.08
CA ASP A 69 14.77 -1.61 5.76
C ASP A 69 15.69 -2.46 4.88
N HIS A 70 16.20 -1.86 3.82
CA HIS A 70 17.23 -2.43 2.96
C HIS A 70 18.26 -1.35 2.62
N LYS A 71 19.44 -1.45 3.25
CA LYS A 71 20.55 -0.52 3.03
C LYS A 71 20.12 0.96 3.23
N GLY A 72 19.27 1.20 4.24
CA GLY A 72 18.73 2.53 4.57
C GLY A 72 17.57 3.00 3.68
N ALA A 73 17.17 2.23 2.65
CA ALA A 73 15.92 2.46 1.94
C ALA A 73 14.80 1.65 2.60
N HIS A 74 13.68 2.29 2.85
CA HIS A 74 12.50 1.69 3.46
C HIS A 74 11.48 1.30 2.38
N PHE A 75 10.98 0.08 2.47
CA PHE A 75 9.74 -0.34 1.83
C PHE A 75 8.67 -0.48 2.91
N THR A 76 7.62 0.33 2.81
CA THR A 76 6.49 0.32 3.73
C THR A 76 5.22 -0.10 3.00
N TRP A 77 4.53 -1.11 3.51
CA TRP A 77 3.21 -1.53 3.07
C TRP A 77 2.19 -1.15 4.12
N VAL A 78 1.10 -0.50 3.70
CA VAL A 78 -0.06 -0.18 4.53
C VAL A 78 -1.31 -0.70 3.85
N LYS A 79 -1.99 -1.65 4.51
CA LYS A 79 -3.32 -2.11 4.14
C LYS A 79 -4.36 -1.37 4.99
N PRO A 80 -5.14 -0.45 4.43
CA PRO A 80 -6.21 0.21 5.18
C PRO A 80 -7.35 -0.78 5.47
N VAL A 81 -8.18 -0.44 6.45
CA VAL A 81 -9.51 -1.03 6.55
C VAL A 81 -10.34 -0.50 5.38
N HIS A 82 -10.82 -1.41 4.53
CA HIS A 82 -11.58 -1.06 3.33
C HIS A 82 -12.79 -0.17 3.69
N GLY A 83 -12.97 0.91 2.94
CA GLY A 83 -14.08 1.84 3.15
C GLY A 83 -13.83 2.97 4.15
N LEU A 84 -12.66 2.99 4.82
CA LEU A 84 -12.42 3.97 5.89
C LEU A 84 -11.43 5.08 5.56
N VAL A 85 -10.70 5.02 4.45
CA VAL A 85 -9.62 5.97 4.16
C VAL A 85 -9.81 6.56 2.77
N ASN A 86 -9.89 7.88 2.67
CA ASN A 86 -9.91 8.62 1.39
C ASN A 86 -8.78 9.66 1.28
N GLU A 87 -7.94 9.78 2.30
CA GLU A 87 -6.85 10.75 2.33
C GLU A 87 -5.66 10.18 3.09
N LEU A 88 -4.48 10.35 2.52
CA LEU A 88 -3.19 9.99 3.08
C LEU A 88 -2.35 11.24 3.27
N VAL A 89 -1.84 11.41 4.48
CA VAL A 89 -0.88 12.46 4.84
C VAL A 89 0.31 11.85 5.57
N CYS A 90 1.42 12.58 5.63
CA CYS A 90 2.54 12.28 6.51
C CYS A 90 2.88 13.54 7.30
N GLY A 91 2.32 13.66 8.50
CA GLY A 91 2.29 14.90 9.26
C GLY A 91 1.59 16.01 8.47
N SER A 92 2.30 17.09 8.17
CA SER A 92 1.76 18.22 7.39
C SER A 92 1.84 18.01 5.86
N ASN A 93 2.42 16.90 5.39
CA ASN A 93 2.64 16.69 3.96
C ASN A 93 1.48 15.87 3.37
N ALA A 94 0.86 16.41 2.32
CA ALA A 94 -0.12 15.67 1.54
C ALA A 94 0.56 14.56 0.72
N VAL A 95 0.03 13.34 0.78
CA VAL A 95 0.52 12.19 0.00
C VAL A 95 -0.47 11.85 -1.10
N TRP A 96 -1.73 11.65 -0.75
CA TRP A 96 -2.80 11.37 -1.71
C TRP A 96 -4.16 11.75 -1.13
N LYS A 97 -5.08 12.15 -2.00
CA LYS A 97 -6.48 12.39 -1.64
C LYS A 97 -7.36 11.88 -2.77
N GLY A 98 -8.28 10.99 -2.43
CA GLY A 98 -9.27 10.48 -3.37
C GLY A 98 -10.33 11.53 -3.69
N LEU A 99 -10.94 11.39 -4.86
CA LEU A 99 -12.16 12.12 -5.20
C LEU A 99 -13.35 11.62 -4.37
N ALA A 100 -14.50 12.28 -4.50
CA ALA A 100 -15.72 11.86 -3.81
C ALA A 100 -16.09 10.41 -4.18
N GLY A 101 -16.26 9.56 -3.17
CA GLY A 101 -16.55 8.14 -3.34
C GLY A 101 -15.32 7.26 -3.62
N GLU A 102 -14.12 7.83 -3.68
CA GLU A 102 -12.88 7.06 -3.82
C GLU A 102 -12.28 6.68 -2.46
N LEU A 103 -11.78 5.46 -2.38
CA LEU A 103 -11.34 4.85 -1.13
C LEU A 103 -10.02 4.11 -1.32
N LEU A 104 -9.09 4.27 -0.38
CA LEU A 104 -7.82 3.56 -0.38
C LEU A 104 -8.06 2.06 -0.21
N LEU A 105 -7.43 1.27 -1.07
CA LEU A 105 -7.41 -0.20 -1.01
C LEU A 105 -6.04 -0.72 -0.61
N ASP A 106 -4.97 -0.07 -1.07
CA ASP A 106 -3.61 -0.46 -0.76
C ASP A 106 -2.63 0.71 -0.90
N PHE A 107 -1.57 0.69 -0.11
CA PHE A 107 -0.52 1.71 -0.16
C PHE A 107 0.86 1.11 0.05
N HIS A 108 1.76 1.40 -0.88
CA HIS A 108 3.16 1.03 -0.83
C HIS A 108 4.02 2.27 -0.91
N PHE A 109 4.99 2.40 -0.03
CA PHE A 109 5.96 3.48 -0.03
C PHE A 109 7.38 2.93 -0.12
N PHE A 110 8.22 3.60 -0.87
CA PHE A 110 9.62 3.26 -1.10
C PHE A 110 10.45 4.52 -0.92
N GLY A 111 11.47 4.53 -0.09
CA GLY A 111 12.30 5.73 -0.01
C GLY A 111 13.42 5.71 1.00
N LYS A 112 14.35 6.64 0.84
CA LYS A 112 15.31 7.04 1.89
C LYS A 112 14.85 8.37 2.49
N THR A 113 15.10 8.56 3.78
CA THR A 113 14.74 9.80 4.49
C THR A 113 15.43 11.05 3.94
N ASP A 114 16.58 10.87 3.29
CA ASP A 114 17.41 11.90 2.66
C ASP A 114 17.45 11.82 1.12
N GLY A 115 16.57 11.02 0.52
CA GLY A 115 16.65 10.67 -0.90
C GLY A 115 15.34 10.74 -1.66
N LYS A 116 15.34 10.08 -2.82
CA LYS A 116 14.12 9.90 -3.63
C LYS A 116 13.15 8.99 -2.90
N MET A 117 11.88 9.34 -2.99
CA MET A 117 10.79 8.53 -2.44
C MET A 117 9.73 8.31 -3.51
N PHE A 118 9.04 7.19 -3.42
CA PHE A 118 8.01 6.76 -4.34
C PHE A 118 6.84 6.18 -3.57
N ALA A 119 5.62 6.37 -4.06
CA ALA A 119 4.46 5.71 -3.51
C ALA A 119 3.58 5.09 -4.60
N HIS A 120 3.11 3.87 -4.38
CA HIS A 120 2.04 3.27 -5.16
C HIS A 120 0.78 3.26 -4.30
N VAL A 121 -0.27 3.91 -4.80
CA VAL A 121 -1.60 3.99 -4.21
C VAL A 121 -2.52 3.13 -5.07
N GLU A 122 -3.21 2.19 -4.47
CA GLU A 122 -4.33 1.47 -5.07
C GLU A 122 -5.62 1.98 -4.41
N HIS A 123 -6.58 2.44 -5.21
CA HIS A 123 -7.86 2.92 -4.70
C HIS A 123 -9.04 2.35 -5.48
N LEU A 124 -10.18 2.25 -4.80
CA LEU A 124 -11.49 1.99 -5.39
C LEU A 124 -12.02 3.31 -5.94
N THR A 125 -12.42 3.32 -7.20
CA THR A 125 -13.07 4.47 -7.82
C THR A 125 -14.55 4.51 -7.45
N ALA A 126 -15.19 5.67 -7.61
CA ALA A 126 -16.65 5.80 -7.40
C ALA A 126 -17.49 4.88 -8.32
N LEU A 127 -16.92 4.39 -9.42
CA LEU A 127 -17.57 3.44 -10.34
C LEU A 127 -17.34 1.96 -9.95
N GLY A 128 -16.69 1.70 -8.81
CA GLY A 128 -16.39 0.35 -8.32
C GLY A 128 -15.19 -0.33 -9.00
N GLY A 129 -14.41 0.41 -9.79
CA GLY A 129 -13.16 -0.08 -10.40
C GLY A 129 -11.95 0.12 -9.49
N VAL A 130 -10.89 -0.65 -9.70
CA VAL A 130 -9.60 -0.45 -9.02
C VAL A 130 -8.69 0.38 -9.92
N ALA A 131 -8.09 1.44 -9.36
CA ALA A 131 -7.13 2.28 -10.05
C ALA A 131 -5.82 2.40 -9.26
N HIS A 132 -4.73 2.60 -9.99
CA HIS A 132 -3.37 2.67 -9.46
C HIS A 132 -2.78 4.04 -9.75
N VAL A 133 -2.29 4.71 -8.71
CA VAL A 133 -1.53 5.97 -8.82
C VAL A 133 -0.11 5.70 -8.39
N PHE A 134 0.84 6.08 -9.24
CA PHE A 134 2.27 5.98 -8.95
C PHE A 134 2.80 7.40 -8.73
N LEU A 135 3.43 7.64 -7.59
CA LEU A 135 3.89 8.95 -7.16
C LEU A 135 5.42 8.92 -6.98
N GLY A 136 6.07 10.01 -7.34
CA GLY A 136 7.46 10.30 -6.99
C GLY A 136 7.55 11.59 -6.19
N PHE A 137 8.46 11.62 -5.22
CA PHE A 137 8.69 12.75 -4.33
C PHE A 137 10.16 13.18 -4.40
N GLU A 138 10.37 14.49 -4.39
CA GLU A 138 11.69 15.14 -4.39
C GLU A 138 11.81 15.95 -3.09
N GLY A 139 12.45 15.37 -2.07
CA GLY A 139 12.50 15.97 -0.74
C GLY A 139 11.11 16.13 -0.10
N ALA A 140 10.83 17.32 0.44
CA ALA A 140 9.55 17.63 1.11
C ALA A 140 8.43 18.10 0.16
N ALA A 141 8.65 18.07 -1.16
CA ALA A 141 7.63 18.48 -2.12
C ALA A 141 6.46 17.48 -2.18
N ALA A 142 5.29 17.96 -2.59
CA ALA A 142 4.14 17.11 -2.87
C ALA A 142 4.47 16.07 -3.96
N GLY A 143 3.85 14.89 -3.84
CA GLY A 143 4.05 13.80 -4.79
C GLY A 143 3.58 14.17 -6.20
N LYS A 144 4.41 13.88 -7.19
CA LYS A 144 4.08 14.03 -8.61
C LYS A 144 3.67 12.68 -9.19
N ALA A 145 2.59 12.64 -9.96
CA ALA A 145 2.19 11.44 -10.68
C ALA A 145 3.25 11.01 -11.69
N LEU A 146 3.57 9.72 -11.71
CA LEU A 146 4.50 9.06 -12.62
C LEU A 146 3.76 8.01 -13.45
N GLY A 147 4.27 7.73 -14.64
CA GLY A 147 3.90 6.52 -15.37
C GLY A 147 4.54 5.29 -14.72
N VAL A 148 3.86 4.13 -14.82
CA VAL A 148 4.29 2.86 -14.21
C VAL A 148 5.76 2.52 -14.50
N SER A 149 6.21 2.66 -15.75
CA SER A 149 7.59 2.34 -16.13
C SER A 149 8.63 3.22 -15.42
N LYS A 150 8.35 4.52 -15.26
CA LYS A 150 9.25 5.45 -14.54
C LYS A 150 9.26 5.17 -13.04
N PHE A 151 8.10 4.81 -12.48
CA PHE A 151 8.00 4.40 -11.09
C PHE A 151 8.80 3.12 -10.83
N LEU A 152 8.61 2.07 -11.64
CA LEU A 152 9.31 0.80 -11.48
C LEU A 152 10.83 0.97 -11.64
N ALA A 153 11.29 1.72 -12.64
CA ALA A 153 12.72 2.03 -12.79
C ALA A 153 13.29 2.81 -11.59
N GLY A 154 12.53 3.78 -11.06
CA GLY A 154 12.95 4.55 -9.89
C GLY A 154 13.04 3.71 -8.61
N VAL A 155 12.05 2.86 -8.37
CA VAL A 155 12.03 1.93 -7.23
C VAL A 155 13.13 0.88 -7.36
N ALA A 156 13.35 0.33 -8.56
CA ALA A 156 14.44 -0.60 -8.85
C ALA A 156 15.81 0.03 -8.56
N ALA A 157 16.05 1.25 -9.03
CA ALA A 157 17.30 1.97 -8.76
C ALA A 157 17.51 2.27 -7.26
N LEU A 158 16.43 2.45 -6.51
CA LEU A 158 16.48 2.70 -5.07
C LEU A 158 16.85 1.45 -4.27
N LEU A 159 16.28 0.30 -4.64
CA LEU A 159 16.32 -0.91 -3.84
C LEU A 159 17.39 -1.90 -4.27
N ASP A 160 17.90 -1.81 -5.50
CA ASP A 160 18.84 -2.76 -6.10
C ASP A 160 18.31 -4.21 -6.21
N ALA A 161 19.00 -5.03 -7.00
CA ALA A 161 18.57 -6.41 -7.28
C ALA A 161 18.62 -7.33 -6.06
N ASP A 162 19.39 -6.98 -5.00
CA ASP A 162 19.43 -7.77 -3.79
C ASP A 162 18.16 -7.60 -2.96
N PHE A 163 17.40 -6.51 -3.14
CA PHE A 163 16.12 -6.33 -2.45
C PHE A 163 15.13 -7.44 -2.78
N LEU A 164 15.12 -7.94 -4.02
CA LEU A 164 14.25 -9.07 -4.42
C LEU A 164 14.61 -10.38 -3.72
N LYS A 165 15.84 -10.48 -3.19
CA LYS A 165 16.29 -11.63 -2.39
C LYS A 165 15.84 -11.50 -0.93
N VAL A 166 15.31 -10.35 -0.51
CA VAL A 166 14.72 -10.17 0.82
C VAL A 166 13.48 -11.05 0.92
N LYS A 167 13.62 -12.18 1.62
CA LYS A 167 12.52 -13.10 1.89
C LYS A 167 11.44 -12.37 2.71
N ALA A 168 10.17 -12.69 2.43
CA ALA A 168 8.99 -12.18 3.14
C ALA A 168 8.58 -10.72 2.85
N LEU A 169 8.90 -10.20 1.66
CA LEU A 169 8.31 -8.96 1.17
C LEU A 169 6.83 -9.19 0.80
N PRO A 170 5.90 -8.40 1.35
CA PRO A 170 4.53 -8.36 0.86
C PRO A 170 4.45 -7.68 -0.53
N ALA A 171 3.33 -7.86 -1.23
CA ALA A 171 3.09 -7.35 -2.59
C ALA A 171 3.77 -8.15 -3.73
N HIS A 172 3.55 -9.47 -3.74
CA HIS A 172 4.05 -10.41 -4.77
C HIS A 172 3.97 -9.88 -6.22
N ALA A 173 2.85 -9.28 -6.62
CA ALA A 173 2.68 -8.80 -8.01
C ALA A 173 3.58 -7.60 -8.33
N LEU A 174 3.65 -6.61 -7.44
CA LEU A 174 4.53 -5.45 -7.61
C LEU A 174 6.01 -5.85 -7.59
N LEU A 175 6.37 -6.80 -6.71
CA LEU A 175 7.72 -7.34 -6.64
C LEU A 175 8.09 -8.16 -7.89
N HIS A 176 7.13 -8.86 -8.48
CA HIS A 176 7.33 -9.60 -9.72
C HIS A 176 7.65 -8.65 -10.89
N GLU A 177 6.90 -7.55 -11.02
CA GLU A 177 7.18 -6.51 -12.02
C GLU A 177 8.54 -5.83 -11.78
N LEU A 178 8.89 -5.53 -10.52
CA LEU A 178 10.22 -5.00 -10.18
C LEU A 178 11.34 -5.99 -10.54
N ALA A 179 11.11 -7.30 -10.37
CA ALA A 179 12.06 -8.33 -10.76
C ALA A 179 12.35 -8.35 -12.26
N PHE A 180 11.33 -8.17 -13.10
CA PHE A 180 11.53 -8.06 -14.55
C PHE A 180 12.35 -6.83 -14.93
N HIS A 181 12.15 -5.69 -14.26
CA HIS A 181 12.92 -4.47 -14.54
C HIS A 181 14.37 -4.52 -14.07
N HIS A 182 14.71 -5.37 -13.11
CA HIS A 182 16.10 -5.64 -12.73
C HIS A 182 16.81 -6.65 -13.64
N ALA A 183 16.06 -7.48 -14.35
CA ALA A 183 16.60 -8.50 -15.26
C ALA A 183 16.85 -7.98 -16.69
N ALA A 184 16.39 -6.76 -16.99
CA ALA A 184 16.51 -6.10 -18.30
C ALA A 184 17.71 -5.16 -18.39
#